data_AF-A0A2A4QW36-F1
#
_entry.id   AF-A0A2A4QW36-F1
#
_cell.length_a   1.000
_cell.length_b   1.000
_cell.length_c   1.000
_cell.angle_alpha   90.00
_cell.angle_beta   90.00
_cell.angle_gamma   90.00
#
_symmetry.space_group_name_H-M   'P 1'
#
loop_
_entity.id
_entity.type
_entity.pdbx_description
1 polymer ?
#
loop_
_entity_poly.entity_id
_entity_poly.type
_entity_poly.pdbx_seq_one_letter_code
_entity_poly.pdbx_strand_id
1 'polypeptide(L)'
;MKAQRIRQLQENDVRKVDEGEVSEFIGIINYSIMALIQLEKGVASQPDLSTEEASNLYTKHIRITKQLMEDKNHDYGEAWREMRVSSLTDLILQKLLRVKQIEDNKGKTIVSEGIDANYQDMINYAVFALIHLNY
;
A
#
# COMPACT_ATOMS: atom_id res chain seq x y z
N MET A 1 -8.66 0.15 10.28
CA MET A 1 -8.02 0.17 8.94
C MET A 1 -7.49 -1.22 8.61
N LYS A 2 -7.41 -1.64 7.34
CA LYS A 2 -7.02 -3.02 6.95
C LYS A 2 -5.69 -3.48 7.57
N ALA A 3 -4.66 -2.64 7.55
CA ALA A 3 -3.37 -2.97 8.18
C ALA A 3 -3.46 -3.20 9.72
N GLN A 4 -4.37 -2.49 10.42
CA GLN A 4 -4.62 -2.76 11.84
C GLN A 4 -5.36 -4.09 12.04
N ARG A 5 -6.20 -4.49 11.10
CA ARG A 5 -6.87 -5.79 11.10
C ARG A 5 -5.86 -6.92 10.91
N ILE A 6 -4.89 -6.76 10.00
CA ILE A 6 -3.78 -7.72 9.82
C ILE A 6 -3.02 -7.89 11.14
N ARG A 7 -2.67 -6.79 11.79
CA ARG A 7 -1.99 -6.86 13.09
C ARG A 7 -2.83 -7.60 14.15
N GLN A 8 -4.13 -7.33 14.22
CA GLN A 8 -5.04 -8.07 15.11
C GLN A 8 -5.10 -9.56 14.76
N LEU A 9 -5.03 -9.93 13.48
CA LEU A 9 -4.99 -11.34 13.05
C LEU A 9 -3.66 -12.01 13.44
N GLN A 10 -2.55 -11.28 13.41
CA GLN A 10 -1.22 -11.76 13.79
C GLN A 10 -1.05 -11.88 15.31
N GLU A 11 -1.72 -11.05 16.10
CA GLU A 11 -1.64 -11.04 17.58
C GLU A 11 -2.61 -12.03 18.25
N ASN A 12 -3.65 -12.49 17.57
CA ASN A 12 -4.67 -13.38 18.16
C ASN A 12 -4.42 -14.86 17.80
N ASP A 13 -4.06 -15.65 18.82
CA ASP A 13 -3.90 -17.12 18.71
C ASP A 13 -5.21 -17.87 18.40
N VAL A 14 -6.37 -17.31 18.78
CA VAL A 14 -7.69 -17.95 18.63
C VAL A 14 -8.57 -17.16 17.68
N ARG A 15 -8.92 -17.77 16.54
CA ARG A 15 -9.77 -17.17 15.50
C ARG A 15 -11.17 -17.78 15.51
N LYS A 16 -12.20 -16.92 15.46
CA LYS A 16 -13.62 -17.33 15.36
C LYS A 16 -14.19 -17.25 13.92
N VAL A 17 -13.50 -16.56 13.01
CA VAL A 17 -13.87 -16.37 11.60
C VAL A 17 -12.61 -16.55 10.76
N ASP A 18 -12.69 -17.35 9.71
CA ASP A 18 -11.56 -17.67 8.82
C ASP A 18 -11.40 -16.60 7.73
N GLU A 19 -11.14 -15.35 8.15
CA GLU A 19 -10.74 -14.28 7.24
C GLU A 19 -9.21 -14.15 7.29
N GLY A 20 -8.55 -14.69 6.27
CA GLY A 20 -7.09 -14.68 6.16
C GLY A 20 -6.50 -13.31 5.82
N GLU A 21 -5.26 -13.09 6.27
CA GLU A 21 -4.49 -11.84 6.09
C GLU A 21 -4.27 -11.47 4.61
N VAL A 22 -4.29 -12.46 3.71
CA VAL A 22 -4.16 -12.28 2.24
C VAL A 22 -5.17 -11.27 1.69
N SER A 23 -6.44 -11.40 2.05
CA SER A 23 -7.51 -10.51 1.56
C SER A 23 -7.32 -9.06 2.02
N GLU A 24 -6.66 -8.87 3.16
CA GLU A 24 -6.35 -7.55 3.70
C GLU A 24 -5.16 -6.91 2.96
N PHE A 25 -4.13 -7.67 2.62
CA PHE A 25 -3.02 -7.18 1.79
C PHE A 25 -3.48 -6.80 0.37
N ILE A 26 -4.33 -7.62 -0.26
CA ILE A 26 -4.95 -7.29 -1.56
C ILE A 26 -5.77 -5.99 -1.43
N GLY A 27 -6.51 -5.85 -0.34
CA GLY A 27 -7.25 -4.61 -0.06
C GLY A 27 -6.33 -3.39 0.05
N ILE A 28 -5.19 -3.51 0.73
CA ILE A 28 -4.19 -2.43 0.85
C ILE A 28 -3.66 -2.02 -0.52
N ILE A 29 -3.35 -2.97 -1.40
CA ILE A 29 -2.92 -2.69 -2.79
C ILE A 29 -4.01 -1.90 -3.52
N ASN A 30 -5.25 -2.39 -3.53
CA ASN A 30 -6.34 -1.76 -4.25
C ASN A 30 -6.66 -0.34 -3.74
N TYR A 31 -6.73 -0.15 -2.42
CA TYR A 31 -6.99 1.17 -1.84
C TYR A 31 -5.86 2.15 -2.09
N SER A 32 -4.60 1.70 -2.06
CA SER A 32 -3.46 2.56 -2.35
C SER A 32 -3.44 3.00 -3.82
N ILE A 33 -3.81 2.12 -4.74
CA ILE A 33 -3.92 2.48 -6.17
C ILE A 33 -5.07 3.46 -6.40
N MET A 34 -6.23 3.23 -5.78
CA MET A 34 -7.34 4.20 -5.86
C MET A 34 -6.94 5.56 -5.30
N ALA A 35 -6.19 5.60 -4.20
CA ALA A 35 -5.67 6.84 -3.64
C ALA A 35 -4.70 7.55 -4.60
N LEU A 36 -3.79 6.81 -5.26
CA LEU A 36 -2.89 7.36 -6.28
C LEU A 36 -3.67 7.96 -7.47
N ILE A 37 -4.74 7.28 -7.91
CA ILE A 37 -5.62 7.79 -8.97
C ILE A 37 -6.29 9.09 -8.54
N GLN A 38 -6.81 9.15 -7.30
CA GLN A 38 -7.45 10.36 -6.75
C GLN A 38 -6.47 11.51 -6.55
N LEU A 39 -5.20 11.23 -6.24
CA LEU A 39 -4.16 12.27 -6.20
C LEU A 39 -3.91 12.87 -7.59
N GLU A 40 -4.00 12.07 -8.66
CA GLU A 40 -3.82 12.54 -10.03
C GLU A 40 -5.06 13.23 -10.61
N LYS A 41 -6.24 12.65 -10.40
CA LYS A 41 -7.50 13.10 -11.02
C LYS A 41 -8.30 14.08 -10.14
N GLY A 42 -7.99 14.14 -8.85
CA GLY A 42 -8.83 14.78 -7.85
C GLY A 42 -9.85 13.81 -7.25
N VAL A 43 -10.54 14.27 -6.21
CA VAL A 43 -11.57 13.51 -5.51
C VAL A 43 -12.92 13.70 -6.20
N ALA A 44 -13.57 12.59 -6.52
CA ALA A 44 -14.92 12.57 -7.08
C ALA A 44 -15.99 12.28 -6.02
N SER A 45 -17.15 12.94 -6.12
CA SER A 45 -18.31 12.70 -5.25
C SER A 45 -19.26 11.60 -5.77
N GLN A 46 -19.05 11.16 -7.01
CA GLN A 46 -19.81 10.12 -7.70
C GLN A 46 -18.88 9.37 -8.65
N PRO A 47 -19.22 8.15 -9.10
CA PRO A 47 -18.45 7.44 -10.11
C PRO A 47 -18.32 8.29 -11.39
N ASP A 48 -17.10 8.67 -11.72
CA ASP A 48 -16.77 9.61 -12.80
C ASP A 48 -15.81 9.03 -13.84
N LEU A 49 -15.38 7.77 -13.66
CA LEU A 49 -14.51 7.04 -14.59
C LEU A 49 -15.27 5.88 -15.23
N SER A 50 -15.10 5.69 -16.54
CA SER A 50 -15.48 4.44 -17.19
C SER A 50 -14.59 3.28 -16.72
N THR A 51 -15.07 2.05 -16.89
CA THR A 51 -14.28 0.84 -16.57
C THR A 51 -12.95 0.81 -17.31
N GLU A 52 -12.93 1.26 -18.56
CA GLU A 52 -11.71 1.31 -19.38
C GLU A 52 -10.70 2.32 -18.83
N GLU A 53 -11.15 3.53 -18.51
CA GLU A 53 -10.29 4.56 -17.90
C GLU A 53 -9.75 4.12 -16.54
N ALA A 54 -10.60 3.55 -15.69
CA ALA A 54 -10.21 3.02 -14.40
C ALA A 54 -9.14 1.92 -14.54
N SER A 55 -9.32 0.99 -15.48
CA SER A 55 -8.36 -0.07 -15.77
C SER A 55 -7.01 0.47 -16.28
N ASN A 56 -7.05 1.47 -17.17
CA ASN A 56 -5.85 2.11 -17.71
C ASN A 56 -5.07 2.85 -16.63
N LEU A 57 -5.76 3.58 -15.76
CA LEU A 57 -5.15 4.28 -14.62
C LEU A 57 -4.59 3.31 -13.59
N TYR A 58 -5.32 2.25 -13.27
CA TYR A 58 -4.84 1.20 -12.38
C TYR A 58 -3.54 0.59 -12.90
N THR A 59 -3.51 0.20 -14.19
CA THR A 59 -2.33 -0.37 -14.85
C THR A 59 -1.17 0.62 -14.87
N LYS A 60 -1.44 1.91 -15.12
CA LYS A 60 -0.44 2.97 -15.08
C LYS A 60 0.26 3.02 -13.72
N HIS A 61 -0.50 3.10 -12.62
CA HIS A 61 0.07 3.22 -11.28
C HIS A 61 0.78 1.94 -10.82
N ILE A 62 0.28 0.75 -11.20
CA ILE A 62 1.01 -0.51 -10.98
C ILE A 62 2.38 -0.48 -11.66
N ARG A 63 2.45 -0.05 -12.93
CA ARG A 63 3.72 0.00 -13.67
C ARG A 63 4.72 0.96 -13.04
N ILE A 64 4.26 2.15 -12.64
CA ILE A 64 5.11 3.13 -11.94
C ILE A 64 5.63 2.56 -10.62
N THR A 65 4.74 1.95 -9.84
CA THR A 65 5.09 1.35 -8.54
C THR A 65 6.09 0.21 -8.69
N LYS A 66 5.91 -0.64 -9.72
CA LYS A 66 6.83 -1.71 -10.06
C LYS A 66 8.20 -1.17 -10.44
N GLN A 67 8.27 -0.15 -11.28
CA GLN A 67 9.56 0.46 -11.65
C GLN A 67 10.29 0.99 -10.41
N LEU A 68 9.59 1.72 -9.53
CA LEU A 68 10.17 2.20 -8.28
C LEU A 68 10.69 1.06 -7.40
N MET A 69 9.98 -0.07 -7.36
CA MET A 69 10.40 -1.25 -6.62
C MET A 69 11.66 -1.88 -7.21
N GLU A 70 11.73 -1.99 -8.54
CA GLU A 70 12.92 -2.49 -9.26
C GLU A 70 14.13 -1.60 -9.01
N ASP A 71 13.96 -0.28 -9.08
CA ASP A 71 15.01 0.70 -8.79
C ASP A 71 15.51 0.57 -7.34
N LYS A 72 14.59 0.44 -6.36
CA LYS A 72 14.95 0.22 -4.95
C LYS A 72 15.64 -1.12 -4.73
N ASN A 73 15.20 -2.19 -5.37
CA ASN A 73 15.84 -3.50 -5.26
C ASN A 73 17.25 -3.50 -5.88
N HIS A 74 17.48 -2.70 -6.93
CA HIS A 74 18.82 -2.50 -7.47
C HIS A 74 19.74 -1.81 -6.44
N ASP A 75 19.26 -0.75 -5.80
CA ASP A 75 20.08 0.07 -4.89
C ASP A 75 20.31 -0.57 -3.51
N TYR A 76 19.33 -1.33 -3.00
CA TYR A 76 19.35 -1.88 -1.64
C TYR A 76 19.36 -3.41 -1.59
N GLY A 77 19.34 -4.08 -2.75
CA GLY A 77 19.11 -5.52 -2.85
C GLY A 77 17.68 -5.93 -2.51
N GLU A 78 17.42 -7.23 -2.54
CA GLU A 78 16.10 -7.79 -2.19
C GLU A 78 15.97 -8.06 -0.67
N ALA A 79 16.35 -7.10 0.17
CA ALA A 79 16.38 -7.25 1.63
C ALA A 79 15.02 -7.66 2.24
N TRP A 80 13.92 -7.36 1.54
CA TRP A 80 12.56 -7.76 1.91
C TRP A 80 12.35 -9.28 1.96
N ARG A 81 13.20 -10.07 1.28
CA ARG A 81 13.14 -11.54 1.32
C ARG A 81 13.49 -12.12 2.69
N GLU A 82 14.28 -11.42 3.49
CA GLU A 82 14.63 -11.85 4.84
C GLU A 82 13.66 -11.30 5.91
N MET A 83 12.66 -10.52 5.49
CA MET A 83 11.70 -9.89 6.40
C MET A 83 10.54 -10.82 6.73
N ARG A 84 10.00 -10.66 7.94
CA ARG A 84 8.74 -11.31 8.35
C ARG A 84 7.55 -10.53 7.79
N VAL A 85 6.44 -11.24 7.56
CA VAL A 85 5.15 -10.62 7.17
C VAL A 85 4.69 -9.56 8.19
N SER A 86 4.94 -9.77 9.48
CA SER A 86 4.67 -8.77 10.52
C SER A 86 5.52 -7.50 10.35
N SER A 87 6.80 -7.63 10.02
CA SER A 87 7.67 -6.46 9.76
C SER A 87 7.19 -5.66 8.55
N LEU A 88 6.72 -6.33 7.50
CA LEU A 88 6.12 -5.67 6.34
C LEU A 88 4.81 -4.96 6.72
N THR A 89 4.01 -5.57 7.60
CA THR A 89 2.79 -4.94 8.17
C THR A 89 3.12 -3.68 8.96
N ASP A 90 4.21 -3.70 9.74
CA ASP A 90 4.69 -2.54 10.50
C ASP A 90 5.12 -1.39 9.60
N LEU A 91 5.84 -1.70 8.51
CA LEU A 91 6.23 -0.71 7.51
C LEU A 91 5.01 -0.08 6.81
N ILE A 92 3.98 -0.87 6.50
CA ILE A 92 2.72 -0.34 5.95
C ILE A 92 2.06 0.63 6.94
N LEU A 93 1.99 0.25 8.23
CA LEU A 93 1.41 1.11 9.26
C LEU A 93 2.20 2.42 9.42
N GLN A 94 3.53 2.37 9.34
CA GLN A 94 4.38 3.57 9.38
C GLN A 94 4.10 4.51 8.20
N LYS A 95 4.00 3.98 6.98
CA LYS A 95 3.69 4.77 5.78
C LYS A 95 2.28 5.38 5.85
N LEU A 96 1.31 4.63 6.37
CA LEU A 96 -0.04 5.14 6.58
C LEU A 96 -0.08 6.29 7.60
N LEU A 97 0.64 6.16 8.72
CA LEU A 97 0.78 7.25 9.69
C LEU A 97 1.45 8.47 9.06
N ARG A 98 2.43 8.26 8.18
CA ARG A 98 3.10 9.33 7.46
C ARG A 98 2.15 10.09 6.53
N VAL A 99 1.34 9.39 5.74
CA VAL A 99 0.32 10.00 4.88
C VAL A 99 -0.61 10.92 5.70
N LYS A 100 -1.16 10.41 6.80
CA LYS A 100 -2.06 11.19 7.68
C LYS A 100 -1.40 12.46 8.20
N GLN A 101 -0.15 12.37 8.65
CA GLN A 101 0.58 13.54 9.11
C GLN A 101 0.77 14.59 8.02
N ILE A 102 1.03 14.18 6.77
CA ILE A 102 1.19 15.14 5.66
C ILE A 102 -0.15 15.83 5.36
N GLU A 103 -1.25 15.08 5.37
CA GLU A 103 -2.61 15.60 5.18
C GLU A 103 -3.00 16.58 6.29
N ASP A 104 -2.79 16.22 7.56
CA ASP A 104 -3.09 17.05 8.74
C ASP A 104 -2.29 18.37 8.72
N ASN A 105 -1.06 18.33 8.22
CA ASN A 105 -0.22 19.50 8.03
C ASN A 105 -0.58 20.33 6.79
N LYS A 106 -1.70 20.03 6.11
CA LYS A 106 -2.14 20.67 4.87
C LYS A 106 -1.05 20.66 3.79
N GLY A 107 -0.27 19.57 3.70
CA GLY A 107 0.84 19.44 2.76
C GLY A 107 2.08 20.28 3.09
N LYS A 108 2.14 20.98 4.23
CA LYS A 108 3.35 21.68 4.67
C LYS A 108 4.37 20.68 5.20
N THR A 109 5.28 20.24 4.35
CA THR A 109 6.40 19.38 4.74
C THR A 109 7.71 20.13 4.60
N ILE A 110 8.52 20.12 5.67
CA ILE A 110 9.80 20.86 5.71
C ILE A 110 10.84 20.22 4.76
N VAL A 111 10.82 18.90 4.61
CA VAL A 111 11.59 18.08 3.66
C VAL A 111 10.93 16.69 3.66
N SER A 112 9.99 16.37 2.75
CA SER A 112 9.31 15.06 2.78
C SER A 112 9.14 14.46 1.39
N GLU A 113 9.33 13.14 1.34
CA GLU A 113 8.67 12.23 0.40
C GLU A 113 7.19 12.61 0.21
N GLY A 114 6.72 12.63 -1.04
CA GLY A 114 5.33 12.92 -1.38
C GLY A 114 4.35 11.87 -0.87
N ILE A 115 3.05 12.21 -0.82
CA ILE A 115 1.99 11.28 -0.40
C ILE A 115 1.95 10.06 -1.34
N ASP A 116 2.17 10.27 -2.63
CA ASP A 116 2.23 9.26 -3.68
C ASP A 116 3.28 8.18 -3.41
N ALA A 117 4.52 8.58 -3.08
CA ALA A 117 5.59 7.64 -2.76
C ALA A 117 5.27 6.78 -1.53
N ASN A 118 4.54 7.31 -0.54
CA ASN A 118 4.11 6.54 0.61
C ASN A 118 3.08 5.46 0.22
N TYR A 119 2.15 5.78 -0.69
CA TYR A 119 1.20 4.78 -1.22
C TYR A 119 1.91 3.70 -2.04
N GLN A 120 2.88 4.08 -2.86
CA GLN A 120 3.69 3.12 -3.63
C GLN A 120 4.46 2.17 -2.72
N ASP A 121 5.04 2.67 -1.62
CA ASP A 121 5.71 1.83 -0.63
C ASP A 121 4.74 0.86 0.07
N MET A 122 3.53 1.31 0.43
CA MET A 122 2.51 0.41 1.00
C MET A 122 2.10 -0.71 0.03
N ILE A 123 2.01 -0.41 -1.27
CA ILE A 123 1.74 -1.42 -2.31
C ILE A 123 2.88 -2.45 -2.34
N ASN A 124 4.14 -2.00 -2.41
CA ASN A 124 5.30 -2.89 -2.48
C ASN A 124 5.39 -3.80 -1.25
N TYR A 125 5.24 -3.26 -0.05
CA TYR A 125 5.26 -4.07 1.18
C TYR A 125 4.11 -5.09 1.25
N ALA A 126 2.92 -4.73 0.76
CA ALA A 126 1.80 -5.66 0.68
C ALA A 126 2.05 -6.78 -0.34
N VAL A 127 2.66 -6.47 -1.49
CA VAL A 127 3.07 -7.49 -2.48
C VAL A 127 4.13 -8.41 -1.89
N PHE A 128 5.15 -7.88 -1.21
CA PHE A 128 6.17 -8.71 -0.56
C PHE A 128 5.55 -9.64 0.50
N ALA A 129 4.58 -9.15 1.26
CA ALA A 129 3.86 -9.96 2.24
C ALA A 129 3.08 -11.09 1.56
N LEU A 130 2.40 -10.82 0.43
CA LEU A 130 1.71 -11.85 -0.35
C LEU A 130 2.66 -12.91 -0.90
N ILE A 131 3.84 -12.52 -1.39
CA ILE A 131 4.89 -13.44 -1.84
C ILE A 131 5.32 -14.37 -0.70
N HIS A 132 5.57 -13.81 0.50
CA HIS A 132 5.89 -14.59 1.69
C HIS A 132 4.78 -15.56 2.13
N LEU A 133 3.53 -15.23 1.82
CA LEU A 133 2.36 -16.07 2.07
C LEU A 133 2.10 -17.10 0.95
N ASN A 134 2.94 -17.14 -0.09
CA ASN A 134 2.80 -18.01 -1.27
C ASN A 134 1.46 -17.84 -2.01
N TYR A 135 1.00 -16.59 -2.16
CA TYR A 135 -0.21 -16.22 -2.91
C TYR A 135 0.08 -15.77 -4.34
#